data_AF-A0A832HH09-F1
#
_entry.id   AF-A0A832HH09-F1
#
_cell.length_a   1.000
_cell.length_b   1.000
_cell.length_c   1.000
_cell.angle_alpha   90.00
_cell.angle_beta   90.00
_cell.angle_gamma   90.00
#
_symmetry.space_group_name_H-M   'P 1'
#
loop_
_entity.id
_entity.type
_entity.pdbx_description
1 polymer ?
#
loop_
_entity_poly.entity_id
_entity_poly.type
_entity_poly.pdbx_seq_one_letter_code
_entity_poly.pdbx_strand_id
1 'polypeptide(L)'
;MTARVTFAFVLLASAAAVLAQRPDPKELIALAEKRADNKPWLLVQVARTAERVEPEKSLTLARDLLARLKTFKAGHSEFRTIAEIAAPRDLPLRNDALREAVKAAQPLLDDAKRWQAATQPASAAPTWVDPQEQLDQQKRLLQFNIAVWLAVADNTPREALLQTLNDAKSAGFYGAETRQPYLYTVLRELAALEPDLLISLGPKVQTHGFADFCQLISAERARAGRRDRITQTLVTYAANNGAANAESLGIYADFNLDDAWTRAKKLNGLAALLVIADRLAWRDHAAAIKTVETWPDASVRRDLVECVGRVWAYKSPDTIDTALTSLDSEPRRNAVKSLANNELNWRKAGRPPRDRIELVPRRGAERFFPRTMTDAERQRTRDNLAKRPPTGNATEDAALQLLLDHAKMPAPKDPNRLAILQAAAWRMYRTFGDTADITKLTAGLSPGEADSIWSHMATQTARAADPAAAPAMADNIKSNDTFVYTMCEVIRAITDTTY
;
A
#
# COMPACT_ATOMS: atom_id res chain seq x y z
N MET A 1 3.44 17.75 -25.56
CA MET A 1 3.53 17.12 -24.23
C MET A 1 2.29 16.27 -23.92
N THR A 2 1.10 16.80 -24.22
CA THR A 2 -0.22 16.11 -24.20
C THR A 2 -0.23 14.76 -24.93
N ALA A 3 0.31 14.65 -26.15
CA ALA A 3 0.34 13.38 -26.90
C ALA A 3 1.15 12.25 -26.23
N ARG A 4 2.19 12.57 -25.45
CA ARG A 4 2.99 11.56 -24.71
C ARG A 4 2.25 11.02 -23.48
N VAL A 5 1.45 11.87 -22.84
CA VAL A 5 0.60 11.49 -21.70
C VAL A 5 -0.55 10.61 -22.18
N THR A 6 -1.23 10.99 -23.27
CA THR A 6 -2.31 10.20 -23.87
C THR A 6 -1.82 8.81 -24.31
N PHE A 7 -0.62 8.69 -24.88
CA PHE A 7 -0.06 7.41 -25.29
C PHE A 7 0.33 6.50 -24.10
N ALA A 8 0.81 7.08 -22.99
CA ALA A 8 1.08 6.34 -21.76
C ALA A 8 -0.22 5.85 -21.09
N PHE A 9 -1.28 6.66 -21.11
CA PHE A 9 -2.61 6.26 -20.63
C PHE A 9 -3.24 5.16 -21.48
N VAL A 10 -3.11 5.22 -22.81
CA VAL A 10 -3.60 4.15 -23.70
C VAL A 10 -2.84 2.85 -23.48
N LEU A 11 -1.53 2.90 -23.20
CA LEU A 11 -0.73 1.70 -22.87
C LEU A 11 -1.05 1.14 -21.47
N LEU A 12 -1.28 1.99 -20.47
CA LEU A 12 -1.72 1.57 -19.13
C LEU A 12 -3.14 1.02 -19.15
N ALA A 13 -4.05 1.64 -19.92
CA ALA A 13 -5.41 1.14 -20.13
C ALA A 13 -5.42 -0.14 -20.97
N SER A 14 -4.51 -0.30 -21.93
CA SER A 14 -4.33 -1.55 -22.68
C SER A 14 -3.69 -2.63 -21.82
N ALA A 15 -2.73 -2.30 -20.95
CA ALA A 15 -2.16 -3.23 -19.98
C ALA A 15 -3.21 -3.64 -18.93
N ALA A 16 -4.08 -2.71 -18.49
CA ALA A 16 -5.20 -2.97 -17.59
C ALA A 16 -6.31 -3.80 -18.27
N ALA A 17 -6.61 -3.55 -19.54
CA ALA A 17 -7.57 -4.32 -20.34
C ALA A 17 -7.03 -5.71 -20.72
N VAL A 18 -5.72 -5.83 -20.93
CA VAL A 18 -5.03 -7.12 -21.07
C VAL A 18 -5.02 -7.84 -19.73
N LEU A 19 -4.68 -7.18 -18.61
CA LEU A 19 -4.80 -7.74 -17.25
C LEU A 19 -6.23 -8.25 -16.95
N ALA A 20 -7.28 -7.51 -17.36
CA ALA A 20 -8.68 -7.90 -17.19
C ALA A 20 -9.10 -9.17 -17.98
N GLN A 21 -8.30 -9.63 -18.95
CA GLN A 21 -8.59 -10.83 -19.74
C GLN A 21 -7.92 -12.12 -19.20
N ARG A 22 -7.34 -12.09 -18.00
CA ARG A 22 -6.57 -13.21 -17.41
C ARG A 22 -5.44 -13.78 -18.29
N PRO A 23 -4.61 -12.98 -18.98
CA PRO A 23 -3.39 -13.51 -19.53
C PRO A 23 -2.52 -13.96 -18.36
N ASP A 24 -1.93 -15.15 -18.50
CA ASP A 24 -0.91 -15.64 -17.59
C ASP A 24 0.12 -14.50 -17.39
N PRO A 25 0.53 -14.16 -16.15
CA PRO A 25 1.61 -13.21 -15.90
C PRO A 25 2.86 -13.44 -16.78
N LYS A 26 3.09 -14.67 -17.23
CA LYS A 26 4.09 -15.03 -18.26
C LYS A 26 3.83 -14.41 -19.63
N GLU A 27 2.58 -14.39 -20.09
CA GLU A 27 2.17 -13.76 -21.35
C GLU A 27 2.30 -12.23 -21.29
N LEU A 28 2.06 -11.63 -20.13
CA LEU A 28 2.29 -10.20 -19.91
C LEU A 28 3.77 -9.83 -19.98
N ILE A 29 4.64 -10.66 -19.39
CA ILE A 29 6.09 -10.51 -19.48
C ILE A 29 6.52 -10.61 -20.95
N ALA A 30 6.10 -11.67 -21.67
CA ALA A 30 6.44 -11.88 -23.07
C ALA A 30 5.91 -10.76 -24.00
N LEU A 31 4.68 -10.28 -23.76
CA LEU A 31 4.09 -9.18 -24.52
C LEU A 31 4.83 -7.87 -24.27
N ALA A 32 5.21 -7.61 -23.03
CA ALA A 32 5.95 -6.42 -22.69
C ALA A 32 7.38 -6.45 -23.23
N GLU A 33 8.06 -7.59 -23.18
CA GLU A 33 9.35 -7.80 -23.85
C GLU A 33 9.26 -7.53 -25.35
N LYS A 34 8.18 -7.97 -26.01
CA LYS A 34 7.92 -7.74 -27.44
C LYS A 34 7.58 -6.29 -27.78
N ARG A 35 7.02 -5.52 -26.83
CA ARG A 35 6.60 -4.11 -27.03
C ARG A 35 7.58 -3.10 -26.43
N ALA A 36 8.60 -3.57 -25.73
CA ALA A 36 9.54 -2.74 -24.99
C ALA A 36 10.60 -2.06 -25.86
N ASP A 37 10.59 -2.28 -27.18
CA ASP A 37 11.50 -1.64 -28.11
C ASP A 37 11.58 -0.13 -27.81
N ASN A 38 12.71 0.25 -27.20
CA ASN A 38 13.10 1.61 -26.79
C ASN A 38 12.37 2.23 -25.57
N LYS A 39 11.75 1.46 -24.66
CA LYS A 39 11.14 2.01 -23.42
C LYS A 39 11.66 1.35 -22.13
N PRO A 40 12.84 1.78 -21.63
CA PRO A 40 13.44 1.33 -20.37
C PRO A 40 12.49 1.24 -19.17
N TRP A 41 11.69 2.28 -18.93
CA TRP A 41 10.80 2.34 -17.78
C TRP A 41 9.70 1.27 -17.81
N LEU A 42 9.22 0.86 -18.99
CA LEU A 42 8.17 -0.14 -19.12
C LEU A 42 8.68 -1.52 -18.70
N LEU A 43 9.90 -1.85 -19.14
CA LEU A 43 10.59 -3.07 -18.75
C LEU A 43 10.82 -3.16 -17.25
N VAL A 44 11.21 -2.05 -16.63
CA VAL A 44 11.38 -1.97 -15.18
C VAL A 44 10.07 -2.25 -14.43
N GLN A 45 8.93 -1.75 -14.92
CA GLN A 45 7.62 -2.07 -14.32
C GLN A 45 7.24 -3.54 -14.50
N VAL A 46 7.60 -4.16 -15.63
CA VAL A 46 7.38 -5.59 -15.86
C VAL A 46 8.18 -6.42 -14.86
N ALA A 47 9.46 -6.09 -14.65
CA ALA A 47 10.29 -6.78 -13.67
C ALA A 47 9.74 -6.62 -12.24
N ARG A 48 9.23 -5.43 -11.87
CA ARG A 48 8.55 -5.21 -10.58
C ARG A 48 7.27 -6.05 -10.44
N THR A 49 6.49 -6.16 -11.49
CA THR A 49 5.28 -7.00 -11.48
C THR A 49 5.66 -8.49 -11.38
N ALA A 50 6.68 -8.93 -12.12
CA ALA A 50 7.20 -10.28 -12.07
C ALA A 50 7.73 -10.64 -10.68
N GLU A 51 8.34 -9.69 -9.95
CA GLU A 51 8.83 -9.89 -8.58
C GLU A 51 7.74 -10.41 -7.63
N ARG A 52 6.47 -10.03 -7.87
CA ARG A 52 5.33 -10.44 -7.04
C ARG A 52 4.83 -11.84 -7.35
N VAL A 53 4.90 -12.25 -8.62
CA VAL A 53 4.24 -13.46 -9.12
C VAL A 53 5.23 -14.61 -9.31
N GLU A 54 6.37 -14.32 -9.92
CA GLU A 54 7.40 -15.30 -10.27
C GLU A 54 8.78 -14.76 -9.88
N PRO A 55 9.14 -14.82 -8.58
CA PRO A 55 10.30 -14.12 -8.04
C PRO A 55 11.65 -14.58 -8.63
N GLU A 56 11.73 -15.81 -9.13
CA GLU A 56 12.91 -16.33 -9.83
C GLU A 56 13.04 -15.75 -11.25
N LYS A 57 11.92 -15.57 -11.94
CA LYS A 57 11.93 -14.93 -13.27
C LYS A 57 12.23 -13.45 -13.17
N SER A 58 11.79 -12.79 -12.10
CA SER A 58 12.10 -11.37 -11.90
C SER A 58 13.61 -11.11 -11.83
N LEU A 59 14.42 -12.04 -11.31
CA LEU A 59 15.88 -11.92 -11.33
C LEU A 59 16.47 -12.10 -12.72
N THR A 60 15.98 -13.09 -13.46
CA THR A 60 16.42 -13.32 -14.85
C THR A 60 16.11 -12.08 -15.70
N LEU A 61 14.90 -11.56 -15.59
CA LEU A 61 14.50 -10.29 -16.19
C LEU A 61 15.40 -9.15 -15.71
N ALA A 62 15.64 -8.99 -14.41
CA ALA A 62 16.49 -7.93 -13.88
C ALA A 62 17.92 -7.96 -14.47
N ARG A 63 18.51 -9.14 -14.68
CA ARG A 63 19.83 -9.30 -15.33
C ARG A 63 19.78 -8.87 -16.80
N ASP A 64 18.82 -9.37 -17.55
CA ASP A 64 18.64 -9.02 -18.97
C ASP A 64 18.36 -7.53 -19.14
N LEU A 65 17.56 -6.96 -18.24
CA LEU A 65 17.29 -5.53 -18.18
C LEU A 65 18.54 -4.74 -17.88
N LEU A 66 19.36 -5.13 -16.90
CA LEU A 66 20.60 -4.41 -16.63
C LEU A 66 21.51 -4.38 -17.86
N ALA A 67 21.66 -5.50 -18.56
CA ALA A 67 22.45 -5.58 -19.78
C ALA A 67 21.90 -4.67 -20.88
N ARG A 68 20.58 -4.69 -21.10
CA ARG A 68 19.90 -3.82 -22.06
C ARG A 68 20.02 -2.35 -21.68
N LEU A 69 19.76 -2.00 -20.42
CA LEU A 69 19.80 -0.62 -19.92
C LEU A 69 21.19 -0.01 -20.00
N LYS A 70 22.27 -0.78 -19.96
CA LYS A 70 23.63 -0.28 -20.24
C LYS A 70 23.79 0.20 -21.69
N THR A 71 23.02 -0.36 -22.62
CA THR A 71 23.02 0.05 -24.04
C THR A 71 22.05 1.20 -24.33
N PHE A 72 20.96 1.30 -23.56
CA PHE A 72 20.05 2.43 -23.61
C PHE A 72 20.62 3.59 -22.76
N LYS A 73 20.38 4.85 -23.13
CA LYS A 73 20.70 6.00 -22.25
C LYS A 73 19.69 6.07 -21.09
N ALA A 74 19.61 5.02 -20.28
CA ALA A 74 18.68 4.89 -19.17
C ALA A 74 19.02 5.87 -18.04
N GLY A 75 18.01 6.28 -17.27
CA GLY A 75 18.20 7.11 -16.09
C GLY A 75 18.66 6.31 -14.88
N HIS A 76 19.15 7.02 -13.87
CA HIS A 76 19.54 6.42 -12.59
C HIS A 76 18.37 5.71 -11.87
N SER A 77 17.13 6.14 -12.08
CA SER A 77 15.94 5.56 -11.46
C SER A 77 15.65 4.13 -11.91
N GLU A 78 15.92 3.82 -13.18
CA GLU A 78 15.74 2.49 -13.75
C GLU A 78 16.76 1.53 -13.15
N PHE A 79 18.03 1.91 -13.12
CA PHE A 79 19.09 1.12 -12.48
C PHE A 79 18.86 0.91 -10.98
N ARG A 80 18.45 1.97 -10.26
CA ARG A 80 18.05 1.87 -8.84
C ARG A 80 16.95 0.83 -8.66
N THR A 81 15.95 0.82 -9.53
CA THR A 81 14.84 -0.14 -9.41
C THR A 81 15.31 -1.58 -9.63
N ILE A 82 16.21 -1.81 -10.57
CA ILE A 82 16.85 -3.14 -10.76
C ILE A 82 17.57 -3.55 -9.48
N ALA A 83 18.31 -2.63 -8.86
CA ALA A 83 18.99 -2.90 -7.59
C ALA A 83 18.00 -3.31 -6.48
N GLU A 84 16.86 -2.63 -6.35
CA GLU A 84 15.82 -2.99 -5.37
C GLU A 84 15.26 -4.42 -5.61
N ILE A 85 15.04 -4.80 -6.87
CA ILE A 85 14.53 -6.14 -7.24
C ILE A 85 15.58 -7.22 -6.94
N ALA A 86 16.86 -6.92 -7.20
CA ALA A 86 17.97 -7.83 -7.00
C ALA A 86 18.35 -7.98 -5.51
N ALA A 87 18.20 -6.91 -4.72
CA ALA A 87 18.66 -6.82 -3.33
C ALA A 87 18.30 -8.02 -2.43
N PRO A 88 17.07 -8.58 -2.44
CA PRO A 88 16.76 -9.72 -1.57
C PRO A 88 17.44 -11.04 -1.97
N ARG A 89 18.02 -11.17 -3.17
CA ARG A 89 18.41 -12.48 -3.74
C ARG A 89 19.76 -12.53 -4.46
N ASP A 90 20.22 -11.43 -5.05
CA ASP A 90 21.46 -11.37 -5.84
C ASP A 90 22.22 -10.07 -5.54
N LEU A 91 23.09 -10.14 -4.53
CA LEU A 91 23.90 -8.98 -4.09
C LEU A 91 24.89 -8.49 -5.16
N PRO A 92 25.60 -9.37 -5.91
CA PRO A 92 26.42 -8.92 -7.04
C PRO A 92 25.61 -8.12 -8.08
N LEU A 93 24.44 -8.62 -8.50
CA LEU A 93 23.58 -7.91 -9.45
C LEU A 93 23.08 -6.58 -8.88
N ARG A 94 22.68 -6.54 -7.60
CA ARG A 94 22.32 -5.31 -6.91
C ARG A 94 23.46 -4.29 -6.98
N ASN A 95 24.66 -4.70 -6.60
CA ASN A 95 25.82 -3.81 -6.53
C ASN A 95 26.20 -3.28 -7.92
N ASP A 96 26.15 -4.13 -8.96
CA ASP A 96 26.38 -3.71 -10.34
C ASP A 96 25.33 -2.71 -10.82
N ALA A 97 24.05 -2.95 -10.53
CA ALA A 97 22.98 -2.00 -10.85
C ALA A 97 23.15 -0.66 -10.11
N LEU A 98 23.59 -0.68 -8.84
CA LEU A 98 23.88 0.55 -8.09
C LEU A 98 25.05 1.34 -8.67
N ARG A 99 26.14 0.67 -9.11
CA ARG A 99 27.25 1.34 -9.79
C ARG A 99 26.80 2.01 -11.08
N GLU A 100 25.95 1.36 -11.87
CA GLU A 100 25.37 2.00 -13.06
C GLU A 100 24.42 3.15 -12.70
N ALA A 101 23.64 3.03 -11.62
CA ALA A 101 22.81 4.13 -11.12
C ALA A 101 23.66 5.36 -10.74
N VAL A 102 24.80 5.16 -10.08
CA VAL A 102 25.76 6.23 -9.75
C VAL A 102 26.36 6.84 -11.01
N LYS A 103 26.84 6.01 -11.96
CA LYS A 103 27.38 6.51 -13.25
C LYS A 103 26.35 7.33 -14.03
N ALA A 104 25.07 6.96 -13.98
CA ALA A 104 23.99 7.69 -14.62
C ALA A 104 23.57 8.96 -13.85
N ALA A 105 23.71 8.98 -12.53
CA ALA A 105 23.31 10.10 -11.68
C ALA A 105 24.37 11.19 -11.57
N GLN A 106 25.66 10.83 -11.53
CA GLN A 106 26.76 11.77 -11.31
C GLN A 106 26.79 12.90 -12.36
N PRO A 107 26.67 12.64 -13.67
CA PRO A 107 26.62 13.71 -14.67
C PRO A 107 25.42 14.66 -14.49
N LEU A 108 24.32 14.18 -13.93
CA LEU A 108 23.16 15.04 -13.63
C LEU A 108 23.45 15.97 -12.47
N LEU A 109 24.22 15.52 -11.49
CA LEU A 109 24.63 16.33 -10.35
C LEU A 109 25.62 17.43 -10.78
N ASP A 110 26.51 17.09 -11.71
CA ASP A 110 27.56 17.97 -12.24
C ASP A 110 27.02 19.01 -13.25
N ASP A 111 25.85 18.77 -13.85
CA ASP A 111 25.19 19.71 -14.75
C ASP A 111 24.59 20.90 -13.98
N ALA A 112 25.39 21.97 -13.84
CA ALA A 112 24.98 23.19 -13.17
C ALA A 112 23.71 23.81 -13.77
N LYS A 113 23.48 23.68 -15.09
CA LYS A 113 22.31 24.26 -15.75
C LYS A 113 21.03 23.53 -15.37
N ARG A 114 21.10 22.23 -15.09
CA ARG A 114 19.95 21.43 -14.63
C ARG A 114 19.38 21.91 -13.29
N TRP A 115 20.25 22.45 -12.44
CA TRP A 115 19.90 22.91 -11.09
C TRP A 115 19.66 24.42 -11.01
N GLN A 116 19.41 25.07 -12.15
CA GLN A 116 19.00 26.46 -12.20
C GLN A 116 17.52 26.51 -12.58
N ALA A 117 16.71 27.10 -11.72
CA ALA A 117 15.31 27.35 -12.03
C ALA A 117 15.21 28.23 -13.28
N ALA A 118 14.27 27.89 -14.16
CA ALA A 118 13.96 28.78 -15.27
C ALA A 118 13.50 30.13 -14.70
N THR A 119 14.01 31.23 -15.27
CA THR A 119 13.59 32.57 -14.89
C THR A 119 12.08 32.67 -15.07
N GLN A 120 11.34 32.83 -13.96
CA GLN A 120 9.90 33.04 -14.04
C GLN A 120 9.65 34.35 -14.81
N PRO A 121 8.79 34.36 -15.84
CA PRO A 121 8.42 35.60 -16.50
C PRO A 121 7.75 36.51 -15.47
N ALA A 122 7.98 37.82 -15.56
CA ALA A 122 7.44 38.81 -14.62
C ALA A 122 5.89 38.82 -14.52
N SER A 123 5.21 38.18 -15.48
CA SER A 123 3.75 38.01 -15.52
C SER A 123 3.25 36.72 -14.85
N ALA A 124 4.13 35.81 -14.42
CA ALA A 124 3.71 34.60 -13.72
C ALA A 124 3.24 34.95 -12.30
N ALA A 125 2.10 34.38 -11.89
CA ALA A 125 1.66 34.46 -10.51
C ALA A 125 2.73 33.86 -9.59
N PRO A 126 2.98 34.45 -8.40
CA PRO A 126 3.92 33.88 -7.44
C PRO A 126 3.55 32.43 -7.14
N THR A 127 4.50 31.51 -7.31
CA THR A 127 4.33 30.14 -6.83
C THR A 127 4.49 30.13 -5.31
N TRP A 128 3.65 29.38 -4.60
CA TRP A 128 3.72 29.22 -3.13
C TRP A 128 5.04 28.61 -2.63
N VAL A 129 5.83 28.07 -3.55
CA VAL A 129 7.14 27.47 -3.30
C VAL A 129 8.12 28.06 -4.29
N ASP A 130 9.29 28.44 -3.81
CA ASP A 130 10.39 28.88 -4.67
C ASP A 130 10.86 27.71 -5.57
N PRO A 131 10.78 27.83 -6.91
CA PRO A 131 11.25 26.79 -7.81
C PRO A 131 12.74 26.46 -7.65
N GLN A 132 13.55 27.44 -7.26
CA GLN A 132 14.98 27.20 -7.01
C GLN A 132 15.16 26.35 -5.75
N GLU A 133 14.43 26.65 -4.68
CA GLU A 133 14.43 25.84 -3.45
C GLU A 133 14.05 24.39 -3.76
N GLN A 134 13.03 24.14 -4.59
CA GLN A 134 12.66 22.78 -4.99
C GLN A 134 13.79 22.04 -5.74
N LEU A 135 14.46 22.72 -6.67
CA LEU A 135 15.59 22.13 -7.40
C LEU A 135 16.77 21.85 -6.48
N ASP A 136 17.10 22.76 -5.57
CA ASP A 136 18.14 22.57 -4.57
C ASP A 136 17.83 21.39 -3.65
N GLN A 137 16.55 21.24 -3.27
CA GLN A 137 16.10 20.12 -2.48
C GLN A 137 16.25 18.77 -3.22
N GLN A 138 15.87 18.73 -4.51
CA GLN A 138 16.04 17.55 -5.36
C GLN A 138 17.53 17.22 -5.59
N LYS A 139 18.36 18.23 -5.81
CA LYS A 139 19.81 18.08 -5.96
C LYS A 139 20.40 17.43 -4.70
N ARG A 140 20.03 17.94 -3.53
CA ARG A 140 20.51 17.44 -2.24
C ARG A 140 20.04 16.01 -1.98
N LEU A 141 18.80 15.68 -2.31
CA LEU A 141 18.32 14.30 -2.22
C LEU A 141 19.11 13.36 -3.13
N LEU A 142 19.43 13.79 -4.35
CA LEU A 142 20.26 13.01 -5.28
C LEU A 142 21.68 12.78 -4.72
N GLN A 143 22.28 13.79 -4.08
CA GLN A 143 23.59 13.66 -3.42
C GLN A 143 23.56 12.59 -2.32
N PHE A 144 22.55 12.62 -1.45
CA PHE A 144 22.42 11.60 -0.41
C PHE A 144 22.20 10.20 -0.99
N ASN A 145 21.36 10.08 -2.03
CA ASN A 145 21.11 8.79 -2.66
C ASN A 145 22.37 8.21 -3.31
N ILE A 146 23.17 9.02 -4.03
CA ILE A 146 24.45 8.58 -4.59
C ILE A 146 25.38 8.07 -3.49
N ALA A 147 25.48 8.80 -2.36
CA ALA A 147 26.30 8.38 -1.23
C ALA A 147 25.83 7.04 -0.63
N VAL A 148 24.52 6.83 -0.49
CA VAL A 148 23.96 5.53 -0.07
C VAL A 148 24.28 4.42 -1.07
N TRP A 149 24.08 4.67 -2.38
CA TRP A 149 24.32 3.67 -3.42
C TRP A 149 25.78 3.25 -3.47
N LEU A 150 26.72 4.19 -3.39
CA LEU A 150 28.15 3.91 -3.27
C LEU A 150 28.44 3.09 -2.02
N ALA A 151 27.89 3.48 -0.87
CA ALA A 151 28.10 2.76 0.38
C ALA A 151 27.63 1.29 0.32
N VAL A 152 26.48 1.04 -0.30
CA VAL A 152 25.94 -0.31 -0.45
C VAL A 152 26.67 -1.11 -1.53
N ALA A 153 27.03 -0.48 -2.65
CA ALA A 153 27.65 -1.18 -3.78
C ALA A 153 29.11 -1.59 -3.51
N ASP A 154 29.87 -0.69 -2.86
CA ASP A 154 31.32 -0.82 -2.72
C ASP A 154 31.75 -1.13 -1.28
N ASN A 155 30.80 -1.44 -0.39
CA ASN A 155 31.04 -1.70 1.03
C ASN A 155 31.88 -0.58 1.69
N THR A 156 31.59 0.67 1.34
CA THR A 156 32.25 1.85 1.90
C THR A 156 32.18 1.81 3.43
N PRO A 157 33.18 2.35 4.16
CA PRO A 157 33.18 2.35 5.62
C PRO A 157 31.87 2.86 6.21
N ARG A 158 31.39 2.17 7.25
CA ARG A 158 30.11 2.45 7.91
C ARG A 158 30.04 3.88 8.44
N GLU A 159 31.18 4.44 8.81
CA GLU A 159 31.37 5.81 9.29
C GLU A 159 30.97 6.84 8.23
N ALA A 160 31.32 6.61 6.96
CA ALA A 160 30.98 7.54 5.87
C ALA A 160 29.47 7.55 5.59
N LEU A 161 28.82 6.38 5.65
CA LEU A 161 27.37 6.29 5.53
C LEU A 161 26.68 6.91 6.75
N LEU A 162 27.20 6.68 7.97
CA LEU A 162 26.67 7.31 9.17
C LEU A 162 26.73 8.84 9.09
N GLN A 163 27.84 9.39 8.58
CA GLN A 163 27.95 10.83 8.33
C GLN A 163 26.89 11.30 7.32
N THR A 164 26.72 10.59 6.21
CA THR A 164 25.68 10.89 5.20
C THR A 164 24.27 10.94 5.84
N LEU A 165 23.96 10.01 6.75
CA LEU A 165 22.68 9.99 7.45
C LEU A 165 22.53 11.18 8.43
N ASN A 166 23.58 11.56 9.14
CA ASN A 166 23.58 12.75 10.01
C ASN A 166 23.44 14.05 9.21
N ASP A 167 24.04 14.12 8.02
CA ASP A 167 23.90 15.25 7.12
C ASP A 167 22.48 15.34 6.58
N ALA A 168 21.87 14.20 6.21
CA ALA A 168 20.46 14.13 5.82
C ALA A 168 19.53 14.55 6.96
N LYS A 169 19.82 14.17 8.21
CA LYS A 169 19.08 14.64 9.38
C LYS A 169 19.18 16.16 9.55
N SER A 170 20.39 16.69 9.43
CA SER A 170 20.67 18.12 9.59
C SER A 170 20.10 18.98 8.47
N ALA A 171 19.97 18.40 7.26
CA ALA A 171 19.35 19.07 6.12
C ALA A 171 17.84 19.32 6.27
N GLY A 172 17.19 18.74 7.29
CA GLY A 172 15.78 19.00 7.60
C GLY A 172 14.82 18.29 6.65
N PHE A 173 13.96 19.06 5.98
CA PHE A 173 12.83 18.56 5.21
C PHE A 173 13.00 18.72 3.70
N TYR A 174 12.49 17.75 2.96
CA TYR A 174 12.36 17.70 1.52
C TYR A 174 10.89 17.86 1.13
N GLY A 175 10.63 18.65 0.09
CA GLY A 175 9.30 18.91 -0.44
C GLY A 175 8.57 19.97 0.38
N ALA A 176 8.12 21.03 -0.28
CA ALA A 176 7.44 22.13 0.39
C ALA A 176 6.05 21.77 0.94
N GLU A 177 5.33 20.88 0.25
CA GLU A 177 3.96 20.46 0.62
C GLU A 177 3.94 19.25 1.56
N THR A 178 4.78 18.24 1.27
CA THR A 178 4.80 16.99 2.05
C THR A 178 5.69 17.07 3.28
N ARG A 179 6.65 18.03 3.31
CA ARG A 179 7.67 18.21 4.36
C ARG A 179 8.19 16.88 4.89
N GLN A 180 8.67 16.03 3.99
CA GLN A 180 9.22 14.73 4.37
C GLN A 180 10.69 14.92 4.81
N PRO A 181 11.10 14.48 6.01
CA PRO A 181 12.51 14.59 6.40
C PRO A 181 13.43 13.92 5.39
N TYR A 182 14.55 14.54 5.00
CA TYR A 182 15.54 13.89 4.14
C TYR A 182 15.98 12.56 4.72
N LEU A 183 16.21 12.54 6.03
CA LEU A 183 16.55 11.33 6.76
C LEU A 183 15.54 10.19 6.51
N TYR A 184 14.23 10.48 6.51
CA TYR A 184 13.22 9.46 6.25
C TYR A 184 13.37 8.87 4.84
N THR A 185 13.56 9.70 3.83
CA THR A 185 13.73 9.25 2.43
C THR A 185 15.01 8.43 2.25
N VAL A 186 16.11 8.86 2.87
CA VAL A 186 17.41 8.19 2.79
C VAL A 186 17.39 6.87 3.57
N LEU A 187 16.76 6.81 4.75
CA LEU A 187 16.57 5.56 5.49
C LEU A 187 15.67 4.59 4.71
N ARG A 188 14.64 5.08 4.01
CA ARG A 188 13.76 4.24 3.18
C ARG A 188 14.51 3.66 1.99
N GLU A 189 15.40 4.43 1.38
CA GLU A 189 16.30 3.96 0.33
C GLU A 189 17.20 2.84 0.86
N LEU A 190 17.85 3.06 2.00
CA LEU A 190 18.72 2.07 2.62
C LEU A 190 17.94 0.81 3.04
N ALA A 191 16.70 0.96 3.53
CA ALA A 191 15.81 -0.15 3.87
C ALA A 191 15.53 -1.08 2.68
N ALA A 192 15.40 -0.51 1.48
CA ALA A 192 15.08 -1.26 0.27
C ALA A 192 16.31 -1.98 -0.34
N LEU A 193 17.52 -1.56 0.00
CA LEU A 193 18.76 -2.05 -0.60
C LEU A 193 19.59 -2.92 0.35
N GLU A 194 19.71 -2.53 1.62
CA GLU A 194 20.56 -3.19 2.61
C GLU A 194 19.98 -3.01 4.05
N PRO A 195 18.97 -3.82 4.42
CA PRO A 195 18.28 -3.67 5.70
C PRO A 195 19.17 -3.98 6.92
N ASP A 196 20.19 -4.83 6.78
CA ASP A 196 21.11 -5.14 7.86
C ASP A 196 21.99 -3.92 8.20
N LEU A 197 22.45 -3.19 7.17
CA LEU A 197 23.19 -1.94 7.34
C LEU A 197 22.30 -0.85 7.95
N LEU A 198 21.05 -0.73 7.47
CA LEU A 198 20.04 0.15 8.05
C LEU A 198 19.88 -0.11 9.56
N ILE A 199 19.67 -1.35 9.97
CA ILE A 199 19.47 -1.71 11.38
C ILE A 199 20.70 -1.38 12.24
N SER A 200 21.91 -1.51 11.68
CA SER A 200 23.15 -1.23 12.41
C SER A 200 23.42 0.27 12.61
N LEU A 201 22.90 1.13 11.72
CA LEU A 201 23.20 2.58 11.71
C LEU A 201 22.01 3.45 12.13
N GLY A 202 20.80 3.06 11.74
CA GLY A 202 19.58 3.84 11.97
C GLY A 202 19.35 4.24 13.42
N PRO A 203 19.50 3.34 14.42
CA PRO A 203 19.35 3.70 15.83
C PRO A 203 20.33 4.78 16.32
N LYS A 204 21.48 4.94 15.65
CA LYS A 204 22.48 5.96 16.00
C LYS A 204 22.07 7.36 15.53
N VAL A 205 21.23 7.45 14.51
CA VAL A 205 20.80 8.72 13.89
C VAL A 205 19.37 9.08 14.30
N GLN A 206 18.52 8.07 14.45
CA GLN A 206 17.13 8.18 14.90
C GLN A 206 16.92 7.22 16.07
N THR A 207 17.06 7.73 17.29
CA THR A 207 16.93 6.93 18.52
C THR A 207 15.48 6.59 18.85
N HIS A 208 14.55 7.52 18.59
CA HIS A 208 13.12 7.34 18.87
C HIS A 208 12.34 6.95 17.61
N GLY A 209 11.48 5.95 17.73
CA GLY A 209 10.57 5.52 16.66
C GLY A 209 11.25 4.79 15.50
N PHE A 210 12.51 4.38 15.61
CA PHE A 210 13.18 3.64 14.53
C PHE A 210 12.63 2.22 14.35
N ALA A 211 12.22 1.57 15.44
CA ALA A 211 11.49 0.30 15.36
C ALA A 211 10.15 0.48 14.63
N ASP A 212 9.43 1.58 14.89
CA ASP A 212 8.18 1.92 14.20
C ASP A 212 8.42 2.25 12.71
N PHE A 213 9.54 2.89 12.38
CA PHE A 213 9.96 3.08 10.99
C PHE A 213 10.15 1.72 10.29
N CYS A 214 10.89 0.79 10.89
CA CYS A 214 11.06 -0.56 10.32
C CYS A 214 9.72 -1.30 10.19
N GLN A 215 8.82 -1.13 11.16
CA GLN A 215 7.46 -1.66 11.12
C GLN A 215 6.67 -1.09 9.94
N LEU A 216 6.70 0.22 9.74
CA LEU A 216 6.00 0.90 8.64
C LEU A 216 6.51 0.41 7.29
N ILE A 217 7.83 0.40 7.09
CA ILE A 217 8.42 -0.02 5.81
C ILE A 217 8.15 -1.50 5.52
N SER A 218 8.26 -2.38 6.51
CA SER A 218 7.91 -3.80 6.31
C SER A 218 6.42 -4.00 5.99
N ALA A 219 5.51 -3.22 6.59
CA ALA A 219 4.09 -3.24 6.26
C ALA A 219 3.80 -2.76 4.83
N GLU A 220 4.41 -1.65 4.40
CA GLU A 220 4.32 -1.18 3.02
C GLU A 220 4.80 -2.22 2.01
N ARG A 221 5.93 -2.87 2.29
CA ARG A 221 6.47 -3.94 1.45
C ARG A 221 5.52 -5.14 1.40
N ALA A 222 5.03 -5.59 2.55
CA ALA A 222 4.10 -6.73 2.61
C ALA A 222 2.78 -6.46 1.87
N ARG A 223 2.22 -5.25 1.98
CA ARG A 223 1.02 -4.82 1.22
C ARG A 223 1.29 -4.76 -0.29
N ALA A 224 2.52 -4.46 -0.69
CA ALA A 224 2.96 -4.54 -2.08
C ALA A 224 3.29 -5.98 -2.55
N GLY A 225 2.97 -7.00 -1.74
CA GLY A 225 3.23 -8.42 -2.05
C GLY A 225 4.67 -8.88 -1.79
N ARG A 226 5.55 -8.02 -1.28
CA ARG A 226 6.96 -8.32 -1.05
C ARG A 226 7.17 -8.96 0.32
N ARG A 227 7.16 -10.30 0.37
CA ARG A 227 7.44 -11.11 1.58
C ARG A 227 8.80 -11.80 1.51
N ASP A 228 9.82 -11.03 1.15
CA ASP A 228 11.21 -11.48 0.99
C ASP A 228 12.05 -11.28 2.27
N ARG A 229 13.35 -11.60 2.18
CA ARG A 229 14.32 -11.44 3.27
C ARG A 229 14.39 -10.02 3.82
N ILE A 230 14.21 -8.99 2.99
CA ILE A 230 14.23 -7.60 3.46
C ILE A 230 13.03 -7.34 4.36
N THR A 231 11.84 -7.74 3.93
CA THR A 231 10.63 -7.63 4.76
C THR A 231 10.78 -8.41 6.07
N GLN A 232 11.35 -9.63 6.02
CA GLN A 232 11.65 -10.44 7.19
C GLN A 232 12.60 -9.75 8.17
N THR A 233 13.74 -9.23 7.68
CA THR A 233 14.74 -8.54 8.51
C THR A 233 14.12 -7.34 9.23
N LEU A 234 13.39 -6.48 8.49
CA LEU A 234 12.77 -5.28 9.04
C LEU A 234 11.68 -5.59 10.07
N VAL A 235 10.78 -6.54 9.77
CA VAL A 235 9.68 -6.88 10.68
C VAL A 235 10.19 -7.61 11.93
N THR A 236 11.25 -8.41 11.80
CA THR A 236 11.91 -9.08 12.94
C THR A 236 12.55 -8.07 13.87
N TYR A 237 13.28 -7.08 13.31
CA TYR A 237 13.84 -6.00 14.10
C TYR A 237 12.77 -5.20 14.83
N ALA A 238 11.71 -4.80 14.12
CA ALA A 238 10.58 -4.08 14.72
C ALA A 238 9.94 -4.86 15.88
N ALA A 239 9.64 -6.14 15.66
CA ALA A 239 9.06 -7.01 16.68
C ALA A 239 9.97 -7.16 17.91
N ASN A 240 11.27 -7.35 17.71
CA ASN A 240 12.25 -7.47 18.79
C ASN A 240 12.46 -6.19 19.60
N ASN A 241 12.15 -5.03 19.02
CA ASN A 241 12.29 -3.72 19.65
C ASN A 241 10.93 -3.10 20.03
N GLY A 242 9.89 -3.92 20.21
CA GLY A 242 8.60 -3.49 20.77
C GLY A 242 7.65 -2.79 19.80
N ALA A 243 8.01 -2.60 18.54
CA ALA A 243 7.13 -2.03 17.50
C ALA A 243 6.23 -3.10 16.87
N ALA A 244 5.44 -3.78 17.70
CA ALA A 244 4.55 -4.87 17.30
C ALA A 244 3.08 -4.48 17.49
N ASN A 245 2.41 -4.18 16.38
CA ASN A 245 0.95 -4.09 16.29
C ASN A 245 0.35 -5.33 15.60
N ALA A 246 -0.98 -5.44 15.54
CA ALA A 246 -1.64 -6.63 14.97
C ALA A 246 -1.25 -6.91 13.51
N GLU A 247 -1.05 -5.87 12.70
CA GLU A 247 -0.66 -6.03 11.30
C GLU A 247 0.78 -6.54 11.16
N SER A 248 1.72 -5.90 11.86
CA SER A 248 3.13 -6.29 11.85
C SER A 248 3.38 -7.66 12.45
N LEU A 249 2.65 -8.04 13.50
CA LEU A 249 2.65 -9.43 14.00
C LEU A 249 2.15 -10.40 12.94
N GLY A 250 1.14 -10.03 12.17
CA GLY A 250 0.68 -10.85 11.04
C GLY A 250 1.73 -11.05 9.95
N ILE A 251 2.54 -10.04 9.68
CA ILE A 251 3.67 -10.13 8.73
C ILE A 251 4.80 -10.95 9.34
N TYR A 252 5.14 -10.71 10.60
CA TYR A 252 6.16 -11.47 11.34
C TYR A 252 5.81 -12.95 11.42
N ALA A 253 4.53 -13.28 11.58
CA ALA A 253 4.02 -14.64 11.64
C ALA A 253 4.25 -15.45 10.35
N ASP A 254 4.40 -14.78 9.21
CA ASP A 254 4.77 -15.47 7.96
C ASP A 254 6.22 -15.99 7.99
N PHE A 255 7.05 -15.49 8.91
CA PHE A 255 8.45 -15.87 9.07
C PHE A 255 8.76 -16.59 10.40
N ASN A 256 8.05 -16.27 11.48
CA ASN A 256 8.26 -16.83 12.81
C ASN A 256 6.93 -16.98 13.58
N LEU A 257 6.10 -17.92 13.13
CA LEU A 257 4.72 -18.07 13.58
C LEU A 257 4.58 -18.35 15.08
N ASP A 258 5.45 -19.20 15.64
CA ASP A 258 5.34 -19.64 17.04
C ASP A 258 5.76 -18.53 18.02
N ASP A 259 6.79 -17.74 17.67
CA ASP A 259 7.14 -16.53 18.43
C ASP A 259 6.07 -15.44 18.27
N ALA A 260 5.52 -15.26 17.06
CA ALA A 260 4.43 -14.30 16.82
C ALA A 260 3.19 -14.60 17.68
N TRP A 261 2.83 -15.88 17.84
CA TRP A 261 1.77 -16.32 18.74
C TRP A 261 2.08 -15.96 20.19
N THR A 262 3.29 -16.28 20.65
CA THR A 262 3.75 -15.95 22.01
C THR A 262 3.67 -14.45 22.31
N ARG A 263 4.07 -13.61 21.35
CA ARG A 263 3.99 -12.14 21.47
C ARG A 263 2.55 -11.64 21.44
N ALA A 264 1.70 -12.18 20.55
CA ALA A 264 0.29 -11.83 20.50
C ALA A 264 -0.41 -12.12 21.84
N LYS A 265 -0.02 -13.19 22.54
CA LYS A 265 -0.54 -13.47 23.89
C LYS A 265 -0.20 -12.38 24.89
N LYS A 266 1.05 -11.89 24.87
CA LYS A 266 1.52 -10.84 25.79
C LYS A 266 0.84 -9.50 25.55
N LEU A 267 0.52 -9.18 24.29
CA LEU A 267 -0.20 -7.94 23.94
C LEU A 267 -1.68 -7.99 24.38
N ASN A 268 -2.23 -9.18 24.61
CA ASN A 268 -3.64 -9.41 24.93
C ASN A 268 -4.63 -8.70 23.96
N GLY A 269 -4.21 -8.46 22.72
CA GLY A 269 -5.00 -7.79 21.69
C GLY A 269 -5.73 -8.82 20.83
N LEU A 270 -7.07 -8.86 20.90
CA LEU A 270 -7.90 -9.79 20.12
C LEU A 270 -7.57 -9.73 18.62
N ALA A 271 -7.36 -8.54 18.06
CA ALA A 271 -7.01 -8.38 16.65
C ALA A 271 -5.70 -9.10 16.27
N ALA A 272 -4.67 -9.02 17.12
CA ALA A 272 -3.41 -9.72 16.90
C ALA A 272 -3.60 -11.23 17.01
N LEU A 273 -4.29 -11.69 18.08
CA LEU A 273 -4.56 -13.12 18.28
C LEU A 273 -5.34 -13.73 17.11
N LEU A 274 -6.35 -13.03 16.57
CA LEU A 274 -7.11 -13.47 15.41
C LEU A 274 -6.23 -13.58 14.16
N VAL A 275 -5.36 -12.60 13.89
CA VAL A 275 -4.44 -12.66 12.76
C VAL A 275 -3.51 -13.87 12.86
N ILE A 276 -2.98 -14.16 14.05
CA ILE A 276 -2.06 -15.29 14.23
C ILE A 276 -2.79 -16.64 14.23
N ALA A 277 -3.98 -16.73 14.84
CA ALA A 277 -4.80 -17.95 14.81
C ALA A 277 -5.19 -18.34 13.39
N ASP A 278 -5.58 -17.34 12.58
CA ASP A 278 -5.78 -17.49 11.14
C ASP A 278 -4.51 -18.06 10.49
N ARG A 279 -3.31 -17.53 10.76
CA ARG A 279 -2.04 -18.05 10.19
C ARG A 279 -1.73 -19.48 10.63
N LEU A 280 -1.87 -19.79 11.91
CA LEU A 280 -1.75 -21.14 12.47
C LEU A 280 -2.67 -22.13 11.75
N ALA A 281 -3.93 -21.75 11.53
CA ALA A 281 -4.91 -22.63 10.92
C ALA A 281 -4.59 -23.00 9.47
N TRP A 282 -3.97 -22.11 8.70
CA TRP A 282 -3.57 -22.47 7.34
C TRP A 282 -2.32 -23.33 7.29
N ARG A 283 -1.43 -23.23 8.29
CA ARG A 283 -0.33 -24.19 8.46
C ARG A 283 -0.90 -25.56 8.83
N ASP A 284 -1.66 -25.62 9.91
CA ASP A 284 -2.31 -26.82 10.44
C ASP A 284 -3.57 -26.43 11.23
N HIS A 285 -4.74 -26.63 10.63
CA HIS A 285 -6.03 -26.26 11.26
C HIS A 285 -6.37 -27.14 12.46
N ALA A 286 -5.94 -28.41 12.46
CA ALA A 286 -6.18 -29.36 13.55
C ALA A 286 -5.32 -29.04 14.79
N ALA A 287 -4.06 -28.65 14.59
CA ALA A 287 -3.23 -28.15 15.68
C ALA A 287 -3.67 -26.75 16.15
N ALA A 288 -4.11 -25.89 15.23
CA ALA A 288 -4.57 -24.54 15.55
C ALA A 288 -5.81 -24.56 16.44
N ILE A 289 -6.81 -25.42 16.16
CA ILE A 289 -8.03 -25.48 16.97
C ILE A 289 -7.71 -25.85 18.42
N LYS A 290 -6.88 -26.89 18.62
CA LYS A 290 -6.40 -27.30 19.94
C LYS A 290 -5.67 -26.18 20.65
N THR A 291 -4.86 -25.42 19.92
CA THR A 291 -4.12 -24.29 20.47
C THR A 291 -5.04 -23.18 20.96
N VAL A 292 -6.06 -22.79 20.18
CA VAL A 292 -6.97 -21.70 20.55
C VAL A 292 -7.99 -22.11 21.61
N GLU A 293 -8.35 -23.40 21.68
CA GLU A 293 -9.24 -23.94 22.71
C GLU A 293 -8.64 -23.87 24.12
N THR A 294 -7.31 -23.86 24.24
CA THR A 294 -6.64 -23.66 25.53
C THR A 294 -6.67 -22.21 26.02
N TRP A 295 -7.24 -21.27 25.26
CA TRP A 295 -7.30 -19.87 25.66
C TRP A 295 -8.17 -19.68 26.91
N PRO A 296 -7.69 -19.00 27.97
CA PRO A 296 -8.37 -18.95 29.26
C PRO A 296 -9.70 -18.19 29.19
N ASP A 297 -9.73 -17.05 28.49
CA ASP A 297 -10.94 -16.24 28.35
C ASP A 297 -11.93 -16.90 27.37
N ALA A 298 -13.14 -17.22 27.85
CA ALA A 298 -14.15 -17.90 27.06
C ALA A 298 -14.67 -17.06 25.88
N SER A 299 -14.72 -15.74 26.00
CA SER A 299 -15.17 -14.87 24.92
C SER A 299 -14.14 -14.83 23.80
N VAL A 300 -12.87 -14.59 24.14
CA VAL A 300 -11.76 -14.58 23.19
C VAL A 300 -11.58 -15.97 22.55
N ARG A 301 -11.69 -17.04 23.34
CA ARG A 301 -11.63 -18.43 22.85
C ARG A 301 -12.67 -18.67 21.75
N ARG A 302 -13.92 -18.23 21.94
CA ARG A 302 -14.98 -18.38 20.93
C ARG A 302 -14.64 -17.66 19.62
N ASP A 303 -14.11 -16.43 19.70
CA ASP A 303 -13.71 -15.67 18.51
C ASP A 303 -12.54 -16.35 17.78
N LEU A 304 -11.58 -16.92 18.52
CA LEU A 304 -10.45 -17.65 17.94
C LEU A 304 -10.88 -18.98 17.31
N VAL A 305 -11.76 -19.74 17.97
CA VAL A 305 -12.34 -20.99 17.43
C VAL A 305 -13.11 -20.70 16.15
N GLU A 306 -13.93 -19.65 16.11
CA GLU A 306 -14.62 -19.24 14.89
C GLU A 306 -13.63 -18.87 13.78
N CYS A 307 -12.56 -18.13 14.11
CA CYS A 307 -11.51 -17.76 13.16
C CYS A 307 -10.82 -18.99 12.54
N VAL A 308 -10.41 -19.96 13.36
CA VAL A 308 -9.82 -21.22 12.88
C VAL A 308 -10.85 -22.03 12.07
N GLY A 309 -12.11 -22.08 12.52
CA GLY A 309 -13.19 -22.77 11.82
C GLY A 309 -13.42 -22.25 10.41
N ARG A 310 -13.34 -20.93 10.18
CA ARG A 310 -13.45 -20.36 8.83
C ARG A 310 -12.34 -20.85 7.89
N VAL A 311 -11.12 -21.01 8.40
CA VAL A 311 -10.01 -21.59 7.62
C VAL A 311 -10.23 -23.06 7.34
N TRP A 312 -10.70 -23.79 8.36
CA TRP A 312 -11.03 -25.20 8.24
C TRP A 312 -12.09 -25.44 7.16
N ALA A 313 -13.11 -24.58 7.09
CA ALA A 313 -14.15 -24.63 6.07
C ALA A 313 -13.58 -24.52 4.64
N TYR A 314 -12.45 -23.85 4.43
CA TYR A 314 -11.78 -23.81 3.14
C TYR A 314 -10.86 -25.00 2.91
N LYS A 315 -10.09 -25.44 3.90
CA LYS A 315 -9.10 -26.52 3.73
C LYS A 315 -9.75 -27.91 3.71
N SER A 316 -10.64 -28.17 4.66
CA SER A 316 -11.22 -29.49 4.94
C SER A 316 -12.73 -29.40 5.21
N PRO A 317 -13.52 -28.86 4.25
CA PRO A 317 -14.94 -28.57 4.47
C PRO A 317 -15.77 -29.79 4.93
N ASP A 318 -15.45 -31.00 4.49
CA ASP A 318 -16.16 -32.24 4.85
C ASP A 318 -16.04 -32.62 6.33
N THR A 319 -15.07 -32.05 7.05
CA THR A 319 -14.77 -32.38 8.46
C THR A 319 -15.06 -31.21 9.40
N ILE A 320 -15.80 -30.20 8.93
CA ILE A 320 -16.01 -28.96 9.68
C ILE A 320 -16.75 -29.18 11.00
N ASP A 321 -17.66 -30.16 11.07
CA ASP A 321 -18.40 -30.47 12.29
C ASP A 321 -17.49 -30.92 13.44
N THR A 322 -16.38 -31.59 13.12
CA THR A 322 -15.36 -31.98 14.12
C THR A 322 -14.65 -30.76 14.73
N ALA A 323 -14.50 -29.67 13.97
CA ALA A 323 -13.79 -28.47 14.42
C ALA A 323 -14.67 -27.52 15.25
N LEU A 324 -15.99 -27.67 15.19
CA LEU A 324 -16.95 -26.73 15.78
C LEU A 324 -17.58 -27.26 17.08
N THR A 325 -17.14 -28.39 17.61
CA THR A 325 -17.70 -29.02 18.82
C THR A 325 -17.60 -28.12 20.05
N SER A 326 -16.56 -27.30 20.14
CA SER A 326 -16.34 -26.36 21.25
C SER A 326 -17.01 -24.99 21.06
N LEU A 327 -17.57 -24.71 19.87
CA LEU A 327 -18.25 -23.46 19.59
C LEU A 327 -19.70 -23.56 20.06
N ASP A 328 -20.01 -22.96 21.20
CA ASP A 328 -21.33 -22.98 21.86
C ASP A 328 -22.43 -22.20 21.13
N SER A 329 -22.05 -21.30 20.21
CA SER A 329 -22.97 -20.41 19.50
C SER A 329 -23.50 -21.01 18.21
N GLU A 330 -24.78 -21.37 18.20
CA GLU A 330 -25.47 -21.91 17.02
C GLU A 330 -25.40 -20.98 15.77
N PRO A 331 -25.64 -19.65 15.88
CA PRO A 331 -25.46 -18.75 14.74
C PRO A 331 -24.05 -18.75 14.15
N ARG A 332 -23.01 -18.80 15.01
CA ARG A 332 -21.61 -18.82 14.55
C ARG A 332 -21.25 -20.16 13.91
N ARG A 333 -21.71 -21.28 14.48
CA ARG A 333 -21.57 -22.62 13.86
C ARG A 333 -22.17 -22.63 12.46
N ASN A 334 -23.40 -22.14 12.31
CA ASN A 334 -24.09 -22.09 11.03
C ASN A 334 -23.38 -21.17 10.01
N ALA A 335 -22.80 -20.06 10.44
CA ALA A 335 -21.98 -19.22 9.57
C ALA A 335 -20.75 -19.95 9.02
N VAL A 336 -20.03 -20.71 9.85
CA VAL A 336 -18.86 -21.48 9.40
C VAL A 336 -19.28 -22.68 8.53
N LYS A 337 -20.34 -23.40 8.87
CA LYS A 337 -20.89 -24.49 8.04
C LYS A 337 -21.35 -24.00 6.67
N SER A 338 -21.96 -22.82 6.60
CA SER A 338 -22.34 -22.19 5.33
C SER A 338 -21.11 -21.95 4.43
N LEU A 339 -19.99 -21.48 4.99
CA LEU A 339 -18.73 -21.35 4.24
C LEU A 339 -18.22 -22.70 3.73
N ALA A 340 -18.26 -23.74 4.55
CA ALA A 340 -17.83 -25.10 4.16
C ALA A 340 -18.70 -25.64 3.00
N ASN A 341 -20.02 -25.49 3.08
CA ASN A 341 -20.94 -25.87 2.00
C ASN A 341 -20.69 -25.09 0.71
N ASN A 342 -20.40 -23.79 0.81
CA ASN A 342 -20.04 -22.97 -0.34
C ASN A 342 -18.73 -23.44 -1.00
N GLU A 343 -17.74 -23.84 -0.21
CA GLU A 343 -16.49 -24.41 -0.72
C GLU A 343 -16.71 -25.80 -1.36
N LEU A 344 -17.57 -26.66 -0.78
CA LEU A 344 -17.92 -27.95 -1.39
C LEU A 344 -18.60 -27.77 -2.74
N ASN A 345 -19.55 -26.85 -2.84
CA ASN A 345 -20.23 -26.55 -4.10
C ASN A 345 -19.26 -25.99 -5.15
N TRP A 346 -18.30 -25.15 -4.72
CA TRP A 346 -17.24 -24.63 -5.59
C TRP A 346 -16.37 -25.75 -6.17
N ARG A 347 -15.90 -26.68 -5.32
CA ARG A 347 -15.09 -27.83 -5.74
C ARG A 347 -15.88 -28.81 -6.61
N LYS A 348 -17.16 -29.06 -6.28
CA LYS A 348 -18.07 -29.89 -7.10
C LYS A 348 -18.28 -29.34 -8.51
N ALA A 349 -18.18 -28.01 -8.69
CA ALA A 349 -18.22 -27.37 -10.00
C ALA A 349 -16.90 -27.49 -10.79
N GLY A 350 -15.96 -28.34 -10.37
CA GLY A 350 -14.67 -28.55 -11.02
C GLY A 350 -13.65 -27.43 -10.81
N ARG A 351 -13.91 -26.51 -9.87
CA ARG A 351 -13.00 -25.39 -9.58
C ARG A 351 -11.94 -25.84 -8.55
N PRO A 352 -10.69 -25.35 -8.65
CA PRO A 352 -9.66 -25.69 -7.68
C PRO A 352 -10.02 -25.19 -6.28
N PRO A 353 -9.50 -25.81 -5.20
CA PRO A 353 -9.65 -25.29 -3.84
C PRO A 353 -9.29 -23.81 -3.77
N ARG A 354 -10.00 -23.05 -2.93
CA ARG A 354 -9.61 -21.68 -2.63
C ARG A 354 -8.41 -21.70 -1.68
N ASP A 355 -7.21 -21.90 -2.24
CA ASP A 355 -5.96 -21.72 -1.52
C ASP A 355 -5.69 -20.23 -1.26
N ARG A 356 -5.10 -19.92 -0.11
CA ARG A 356 -5.08 -18.58 0.49
C ARG A 356 -4.29 -17.54 -0.33
N ILE A 357 -4.64 -16.26 -0.11
CA ILE A 357 -3.90 -15.02 -0.45
C ILE A 357 -4.21 -14.43 -1.84
N GLU A 358 -5.47 -14.37 -2.24
CA GLU A 358 -5.94 -13.12 -2.83
C GLU A 358 -6.76 -12.43 -1.75
N LEU A 359 -6.33 -11.24 -1.39
CA LEU A 359 -6.98 -10.39 -0.40
C LEU A 359 -8.41 -10.14 -0.85
N VAL A 360 -9.36 -10.97 -0.41
CA VAL A 360 -10.67 -10.42 -0.07
C VAL A 360 -10.33 -9.35 0.96
N PRO A 361 -10.54 -8.04 0.66
CA PRO A 361 -10.33 -7.00 1.64
C PRO A 361 -11.08 -7.45 2.89
N ARG A 362 -10.44 -7.39 4.06
CA ARG A 362 -11.05 -7.77 5.34
C ARG A 362 -12.25 -6.86 5.66
N ARG A 363 -13.38 -7.00 4.93
CA ARG A 363 -14.70 -6.46 5.30
C ARG A 363 -15.18 -7.04 6.64
N GLY A 364 -14.54 -8.11 7.12
CA GLY A 364 -14.80 -8.69 8.44
C GLY A 364 -14.35 -7.82 9.61
N ALA A 365 -13.27 -7.03 9.49
CA ALA A 365 -12.84 -6.13 10.56
C ALA A 365 -13.73 -4.89 10.67
N GLU A 366 -14.36 -4.46 9.56
CA GLU A 366 -15.32 -3.36 9.54
C GLU A 366 -16.66 -3.74 10.19
N ARG A 367 -17.04 -5.02 10.18
CA ARG A 367 -18.27 -5.49 10.85
C ARG A 367 -18.21 -5.45 12.38
N PHE A 368 -17.02 -5.35 12.98
CA PHE A 368 -16.88 -5.28 14.44
C PHE A 368 -16.98 -3.86 15.02
N PHE A 369 -17.21 -2.85 14.17
CA PHE A 369 -17.53 -1.49 14.61
C PHE A 369 -18.66 -0.89 13.76
N PRO A 370 -19.90 -0.99 14.25
CA PRO A 370 -20.73 0.19 14.25
C PRO A 370 -21.30 0.41 15.65
N ARG A 371 -20.80 1.43 16.35
CA ARG A 371 -21.73 2.21 17.17
C ARG A 371 -22.65 2.92 16.18
N THR A 372 -23.91 2.51 16.11
CA THR A 372 -24.94 3.25 15.38
C THR A 372 -25.00 4.67 15.93
N MET A 373 -24.65 5.69 15.14
CA MET A 373 -24.84 7.09 15.51
C MET A 373 -26.33 7.35 15.76
N THR A 374 -26.63 8.04 16.85
CA THR A 374 -27.97 8.53 17.16
C THR A 374 -28.39 9.58 16.12
N ASP A 375 -29.70 9.78 15.94
CA ASP A 375 -30.23 10.81 15.02
C ASP A 375 -29.73 12.22 15.39
N ALA A 376 -29.53 12.48 16.68
CA ALA A 376 -28.99 13.75 17.19
C ALA A 376 -27.54 14.01 16.75
N GLU A 377 -26.69 12.98 16.74
CA GLU A 377 -25.31 13.08 16.28
C GLU A 377 -25.23 13.25 14.75
N ARG A 378 -26.15 12.62 14.02
CA ARG A 378 -26.31 12.83 12.56
C ARG A 378 -26.70 14.27 12.24
N GLN A 379 -27.65 14.84 12.97
CA GLN A 379 -28.09 16.22 12.74
C GLN A 379 -26.99 17.25 13.06
N ARG A 380 -26.28 17.10 14.19
CA ARG A 380 -25.14 17.97 14.55
C ARG A 380 -24.04 18.00 13.48
N THR A 381 -23.78 16.85 12.88
CA THR A 381 -22.75 16.72 11.84
C THR A 381 -23.19 17.44 10.56
N ARG A 382 -24.47 17.32 10.16
CA ARG A 382 -25.04 18.07 9.02
C ARG A 382 -24.98 19.58 9.26
N ASP A 383 -25.36 20.05 10.44
CA ASP A 383 -25.41 21.48 10.77
C ASP A 383 -24.01 22.14 10.81
N ASN A 384 -22.98 21.38 11.21
CA ASN A 384 -21.60 21.84 11.20
C ASN A 384 -21.00 21.90 9.80
N LEU A 385 -21.44 21.01 8.90
CA LEU A 385 -20.96 20.92 7.53
C LEU A 385 -21.61 21.96 6.60
N ALA A 386 -22.87 22.32 6.84
CA ALA A 386 -23.60 23.33 6.06
C ALA A 386 -23.04 24.76 6.17
N LYS A 387 -22.09 25.02 7.08
CA LYS A 387 -21.51 26.35 7.36
C LYS A 387 -20.24 26.67 6.55
N ARG A 388 -19.79 25.81 5.63
CA ARG A 388 -18.55 26.02 4.86
C ARG A 388 -18.82 26.59 3.45
N PRO A 389 -18.01 27.56 2.98
CA PRO A 389 -18.21 28.17 1.66
C PRO A 389 -17.63 27.30 0.51
N PRO A 390 -18.26 27.32 -0.69
CA PRO A 390 -17.82 26.54 -1.84
C PRO A 390 -16.60 27.15 -2.55
N THR A 391 -15.74 26.30 -3.13
CA THR A 391 -14.58 26.70 -3.94
C THR A 391 -14.71 26.09 -5.34
N GLY A 392 -14.99 26.92 -6.35
CA GLY A 392 -15.28 26.45 -7.72
C GLY A 392 -14.04 26.19 -8.57
N ASN A 393 -13.94 25.01 -9.19
CA ASN A 393 -12.94 24.71 -10.22
C ASN A 393 -13.51 23.77 -11.33
N ALA A 394 -13.28 24.10 -12.60
CA ALA A 394 -13.94 23.45 -13.75
C ALA A 394 -13.51 21.98 -14.03
N THR A 395 -12.37 21.54 -13.51
CA THR A 395 -11.93 20.12 -13.57
C THR A 395 -12.69 19.22 -12.60
N GLU A 396 -13.25 19.80 -11.54
CA GLU A 396 -14.01 19.09 -10.50
C GLU A 396 -15.41 18.72 -11.03
N ASP A 397 -16.02 19.61 -11.81
CA ASP A 397 -17.30 19.38 -12.48
C ASP A 397 -17.26 18.18 -13.43
N ALA A 398 -16.15 17.97 -14.16
CA ALA A 398 -15.99 16.85 -15.09
C ALA A 398 -15.86 15.49 -14.39
N ALA A 399 -15.14 15.43 -13.26
CA ALA A 399 -14.99 14.23 -12.45
C ALA A 399 -16.28 13.88 -11.68
N LEU A 400 -16.94 14.91 -11.13
CA LEU A 400 -18.27 14.79 -10.54
C LEU A 400 -19.29 14.28 -11.56
N GLN A 401 -19.26 14.81 -12.79
CA GLN A 401 -20.16 14.34 -13.85
C GLN A 401 -19.94 12.86 -14.19
N LEU A 402 -18.69 12.39 -14.24
CA LEU A 402 -18.34 10.98 -14.45
C LEU A 402 -18.88 10.07 -13.34
N LEU A 403 -18.81 10.51 -12.08
CA LEU A 403 -19.38 9.80 -10.93
C LEU A 403 -20.91 9.84 -10.93
N LEU A 404 -21.51 10.95 -11.32
CA LEU A 404 -22.97 11.09 -11.49
C LEU A 404 -23.49 10.19 -12.61
N ASP A 405 -22.74 10.05 -13.71
CA ASP A 405 -23.10 9.17 -14.81
C ASP A 405 -22.94 7.69 -14.42
N HIS A 406 -21.96 7.37 -13.58
CA HIS A 406 -21.82 6.05 -12.97
C HIS A 406 -22.95 5.75 -11.94
N ALA A 407 -23.38 6.77 -11.19
CA ALA A 407 -24.52 6.68 -10.27
C ALA A 407 -25.85 6.41 -11.02
N LYS A 408 -26.00 6.87 -12.27
CA LYS A 408 -27.18 6.61 -13.11
C LYS A 408 -27.23 5.20 -13.72
N MET A 409 -26.16 4.40 -13.59
CA MET A 409 -26.18 3.03 -14.11
C MET A 409 -27.17 2.16 -13.30
N PRO A 410 -28.08 1.41 -13.97
CA PRO A 410 -29.07 0.59 -13.29
C PRO A 410 -28.39 -0.52 -12.46
N ALA A 411 -28.92 -0.72 -11.26
CA ALA A 411 -28.32 -1.51 -10.18
C ALA A 411 -28.50 -3.04 -10.27
N PRO A 412 -28.22 -3.70 -11.42
CA PRO A 412 -27.70 -5.06 -11.33
C PRO A 412 -26.39 -5.31 -12.09
N LYS A 413 -25.77 -4.32 -12.73
CA LYS A 413 -24.57 -4.56 -13.56
C LYS A 413 -23.24 -4.51 -12.82
N ASP A 414 -23.17 -3.93 -11.62
CA ASP A 414 -21.94 -3.90 -10.83
C ASP A 414 -22.22 -4.08 -9.33
N PRO A 415 -21.88 -5.24 -8.72
CA PRO A 415 -22.09 -5.51 -7.30
C PRO A 415 -21.22 -4.64 -6.38
N ASN A 416 -20.24 -3.90 -6.92
CA ASN A 416 -19.33 -3.04 -6.19
C ASN A 416 -19.64 -1.54 -6.35
N ARG A 417 -20.66 -1.16 -7.13
CA ARG A 417 -21.07 0.23 -7.37
C ARG A 417 -21.18 1.05 -6.08
N LEU A 418 -21.80 0.51 -5.04
CA LEU A 418 -21.98 1.22 -3.77
C LEU A 418 -20.65 1.48 -3.04
N ALA A 419 -19.71 0.53 -3.07
CA ALA A 419 -18.41 0.69 -2.43
C ALA A 419 -17.53 1.71 -3.17
N ILE A 420 -17.62 1.75 -4.50
CA ILE A 420 -16.94 2.74 -5.34
C ILE A 420 -17.48 4.14 -5.02
N LEU A 421 -18.81 4.29 -4.93
CA LEU A 421 -19.44 5.56 -4.57
C LEU A 421 -19.08 6.01 -3.15
N GLN A 422 -18.98 5.09 -2.19
CA GLN A 422 -18.52 5.36 -0.82
C GLN A 422 -17.07 5.87 -0.79
N ALA A 423 -16.16 5.19 -1.48
CA ALA A 423 -14.75 5.58 -1.55
C ALA A 423 -14.56 6.92 -2.28
N ALA A 424 -15.31 7.14 -3.38
CA ALA A 424 -15.30 8.38 -4.12
C ALA A 424 -15.82 9.55 -3.26
N ALA A 425 -16.95 9.39 -2.58
CA ALA A 425 -17.51 10.41 -1.69
C ALA A 425 -16.57 10.74 -0.53
N TRP A 426 -15.96 9.74 0.11
CA TRP A 426 -14.99 9.96 1.19
C TRP A 426 -13.75 10.73 0.70
N ARG A 427 -13.26 10.41 -0.50
CA ARG A 427 -12.08 11.05 -1.06
C ARG A 427 -12.38 12.47 -1.55
N MET A 428 -13.55 12.70 -2.17
CA MET A 428 -14.07 14.04 -2.48
C MET A 428 -14.15 14.90 -1.22
N TYR A 429 -14.71 14.34 -0.14
CA TYR A 429 -14.78 15.02 1.15
C TYR A 429 -13.40 15.37 1.71
N ARG A 430 -12.45 14.42 1.67
CA ARG A 430 -11.09 14.64 2.18
C ARG A 430 -10.30 15.67 1.36
N THR A 431 -10.49 15.67 0.04
CA THR A 431 -9.72 16.50 -0.88
C THR A 431 -10.28 17.91 -1.00
N PHE A 432 -11.61 18.06 -1.02
CA PHE A 432 -12.25 19.34 -1.32
C PHE A 432 -12.99 19.93 -0.11
N GLY A 433 -13.29 19.12 0.91
CA GLY A 433 -14.04 19.57 2.08
C GLY A 433 -15.48 20.01 1.79
N ASP A 434 -15.97 19.79 0.56
CA ASP A 434 -17.25 20.28 0.08
C ASP A 434 -18.31 19.16 0.09
N THR A 435 -19.39 19.39 0.82
CA THR A 435 -20.54 18.47 0.92
C THR A 435 -21.59 18.71 -0.16
N ALA A 436 -21.53 19.83 -0.89
CA ALA A 436 -22.48 20.15 -1.95
C ALA A 436 -22.39 19.15 -3.11
N ASP A 437 -21.18 18.77 -3.50
CA ASP A 437 -20.98 17.81 -4.60
C ASP A 437 -21.30 16.37 -4.21
N ILE A 438 -21.16 16.03 -2.93
CA ILE A 438 -21.58 14.74 -2.38
C ILE A 438 -23.11 14.69 -2.27
N THR A 439 -23.75 15.82 -1.97
CA THR A 439 -25.21 15.95 -2.01
C THR A 439 -25.72 15.77 -3.45
N LYS A 440 -25.06 16.36 -4.45
CA LYS A 440 -25.37 16.10 -5.87
C LYS A 440 -25.17 14.62 -6.23
N LEU A 441 -24.08 13.99 -5.78
CA LEU A 441 -23.80 12.57 -6.01
C LEU A 441 -24.89 11.66 -5.43
N THR A 442 -25.37 11.97 -4.21
CA THR A 442 -26.36 11.15 -3.49
C THR A 442 -27.80 11.44 -3.90
N ALA A 443 -28.09 12.59 -4.52
CA ALA A 443 -29.43 12.95 -5.00
C ALA A 443 -29.97 12.02 -6.11
N GLY A 444 -29.07 11.35 -6.86
CA GLY A 444 -29.43 10.38 -7.90
C GLY A 444 -29.49 8.93 -7.44
N LEU A 445 -29.30 8.65 -6.14
CA LEU A 445 -29.23 7.30 -5.58
C LEU A 445 -30.51 6.92 -4.84
N SER A 446 -30.71 5.61 -4.61
CA SER A 446 -31.78 5.18 -3.71
C SER A 446 -31.50 5.64 -2.26
N PRO A 447 -32.54 5.84 -1.43
CA PRO A 447 -32.36 6.30 -0.05
C PRO A 447 -31.36 5.47 0.76
N GLY A 448 -31.41 4.13 0.62
CA GLY A 448 -30.50 3.23 1.33
C GLY A 448 -29.03 3.33 0.87
N GLU A 449 -28.79 3.64 -0.41
CA GLU A 449 -27.43 3.83 -0.94
C GLU A 449 -26.86 5.18 -0.52
N ALA A 450 -27.68 6.23 -0.57
CA ALA A 450 -27.32 7.55 -0.05
C ALA A 450 -26.96 7.49 1.45
N ASP A 451 -27.79 6.82 2.25
CA ASP A 451 -27.53 6.63 3.70
C ASP A 451 -26.24 5.84 3.96
N SER A 452 -25.96 4.83 3.14
CA SER A 452 -24.74 4.02 3.24
C SER A 452 -23.47 4.85 2.94
N ILE A 453 -23.54 5.78 2.00
CA ILE A 453 -22.43 6.70 1.66
C ILE A 453 -22.17 7.68 2.80
N TRP A 454 -23.23 8.33 3.31
CA TRP A 454 -23.10 9.28 4.41
C TRP A 454 -22.64 8.62 5.71
N SER A 455 -23.10 7.40 6.00
CA SER A 455 -22.65 6.61 7.17
C SER A 455 -21.17 6.22 7.08
N HIS A 456 -20.72 5.81 5.88
CA HIS A 456 -19.30 5.54 5.63
C HIS A 456 -18.44 6.78 5.87
N MET A 457 -18.84 7.93 5.31
CA MET A 457 -18.12 9.19 5.51
C MET A 457 -18.04 9.60 6.97
N ALA A 458 -19.17 9.56 7.71
CA ALA A 458 -19.17 9.90 9.13
C ALA A 458 -18.21 9.03 9.95
N THR A 459 -18.17 7.72 9.66
CA THR A 459 -17.25 6.78 10.29
C THR A 459 -15.79 7.13 10.03
N GLN A 460 -15.46 7.52 8.81
CA GLN A 460 -14.08 7.89 8.45
C GLN A 460 -13.69 9.28 8.97
N THR A 461 -14.61 10.24 8.99
CA THR A 461 -14.40 11.57 9.61
C THR A 461 -14.17 11.44 11.12
N ALA A 462 -14.95 10.60 11.80
CA ALA A 462 -14.78 10.34 13.22
C ALA A 462 -13.44 9.66 13.55
N ARG A 463 -12.91 8.83 12.64
CA ARG A 463 -11.55 8.27 12.76
C ARG A 463 -10.45 9.29 12.51
N ALA A 464 -10.70 10.30 11.68
CA ALA A 464 -9.76 11.38 11.39
C ALA A 464 -9.77 12.48 12.48
N ALA A 465 -10.90 12.65 13.17
CA ALA A 465 -11.09 13.61 14.25
C ALA A 465 -10.67 13.02 15.61
N ASP A 466 -9.38 12.69 15.77
CA ASP A 466 -8.76 12.69 17.10
C ASP A 466 -8.68 14.15 17.60
N PRO A 467 -9.29 14.51 18.74
CA PRO A 467 -9.38 15.89 19.22
C PRO A 467 -8.03 16.59 19.43
N ALA A 468 -6.91 15.85 19.49
CA ALA A 468 -5.58 16.42 19.73
C ALA A 468 -4.91 17.09 18.51
N ALA A 469 -5.44 16.95 17.29
CA ALA A 469 -4.74 17.37 16.05
C ALA A 469 -5.53 18.34 15.14
N ALA A 470 -6.71 18.79 15.56
CA ALA A 470 -7.66 19.49 14.71
C ALA A 470 -7.20 20.83 14.07
N PRO A 471 -6.31 21.67 14.65
CA PRO A 471 -6.03 22.98 14.05
C PRO A 471 -5.05 22.97 12.87
N ALA A 472 -4.28 21.88 12.63
CA ALA A 472 -3.15 21.90 11.70
C ALA A 472 -3.45 21.32 10.29
N MET A 473 -4.64 20.76 10.08
CA MET A 473 -4.95 19.99 8.85
C MET A 473 -5.72 20.76 7.78
N ALA A 474 -6.32 21.91 8.11
CA ALA A 474 -7.21 22.64 7.22
C ALA A 474 -6.49 23.38 6.07
N ASP A 475 -5.20 23.66 6.21
CA ASP A 475 -4.45 24.51 5.26
C ASP A 475 -3.68 23.73 4.19
N ASN A 476 -3.62 22.39 4.28
CA ASN A 476 -2.63 21.60 3.55
C ASN A 476 -3.14 20.82 2.32
N ILE A 477 -4.36 21.06 1.84
CA ILE A 477 -4.93 20.26 0.76
C ILE A 477 -5.60 21.15 -0.30
N LYS A 478 -4.78 21.70 -1.21
CA LYS A 478 -5.23 22.26 -2.50
C LYS A 478 -4.14 22.12 -3.57
N SER A 479 -4.05 20.99 -4.28
CA SER A 479 -3.39 20.97 -5.61
C SER A 479 -3.72 19.73 -6.48
N ASN A 480 -3.68 19.97 -7.80
CA ASN A 480 -4.19 19.16 -8.92
C ASN A 480 -3.48 17.81 -9.17
N ASP A 481 -2.28 17.56 -8.61
CA ASP A 481 -1.56 16.29 -8.85
C ASP A 481 -2.18 15.10 -8.10
N THR A 482 -2.97 15.39 -7.08
CA THR A 482 -3.80 14.40 -6.37
C THR A 482 -4.79 13.73 -7.33
N PHE A 483 -5.20 14.38 -8.43
CA PHE A 483 -6.17 13.85 -9.38
C PHE A 483 -5.61 12.69 -10.23
N VAL A 484 -4.36 12.79 -10.71
CA VAL A 484 -3.72 11.71 -11.49
C VAL A 484 -3.43 10.49 -10.60
N TYR A 485 -2.98 10.71 -9.38
CA TYR A 485 -2.83 9.65 -8.39
C TYR A 485 -4.19 9.06 -7.96
N THR A 486 -5.24 9.87 -7.92
CA THR A 486 -6.62 9.45 -7.64
C THR A 486 -7.21 8.61 -8.77
N MET A 487 -6.96 8.97 -10.03
CA MET A 487 -7.38 8.15 -11.16
C MET A 487 -6.60 6.82 -11.22
N CYS A 488 -5.30 6.83 -10.92
CA CYS A 488 -4.52 5.59 -10.82
C CYS A 488 -4.99 4.70 -9.67
N GLU A 489 -5.34 5.24 -8.50
CA GLU A 489 -5.85 4.47 -7.36
C GLU A 489 -7.32 4.05 -7.52
N VAL A 490 -8.16 4.81 -8.23
CA VAL A 490 -9.53 4.42 -8.61
C VAL A 490 -9.48 3.32 -9.66
N ILE A 491 -8.63 3.44 -10.68
CA ILE A 491 -8.35 2.36 -11.63
C ILE A 491 -7.82 1.14 -10.89
N ARG A 492 -6.88 1.32 -9.94
CA ARG A 492 -6.34 0.24 -9.12
C ARG A 492 -7.42 -0.45 -8.29
N ALA A 493 -8.28 0.31 -7.61
CA ALA A 493 -9.39 -0.21 -6.82
C ALA A 493 -10.45 -0.91 -7.69
N ILE A 494 -10.70 -0.43 -8.91
CA ILE A 494 -11.55 -1.10 -9.90
C ILE A 494 -10.89 -2.43 -10.33
N THR A 495 -9.59 -2.44 -10.66
CA THR A 495 -8.89 -3.70 -10.97
C THR A 495 -8.89 -4.66 -9.78
N ASP A 496 -8.52 -4.23 -8.58
CA ASP A 496 -8.41 -5.07 -7.38
C ASP A 496 -9.77 -5.65 -6.92
N THR A 497 -10.90 -5.08 -7.37
CA THR A 497 -12.26 -5.57 -7.03
C THR A 497 -12.94 -6.36 -8.15
N THR A 498 -12.29 -6.47 -9.31
CA THR A 498 -12.73 -7.32 -10.44
C THR A 498 -12.03 -8.71 -10.43
N TYR A 499 -11.08 -8.94 -9.51
CA TYR A 499 -10.45 -10.24 -9.24
C TYR A 499 -11.13 -10.99 -8.09
#